data_AF-A0A923R7X1-F1
#
_entry.id   AF-A0A923R7X1-F1
#
_cell.length_a   1.000
_cell.length_b   1.000
_cell.length_c   1.000
_cell.angle_alpha   90.00
_cell.angle_beta   90.00
_cell.angle_gamma   90.00
#
_symmetry.space_group_name_H-M   'P 1'
#
loop_
_entity.id
_entity.type
_entity.pdbx_description
1 polymer ?
#
loop_
_entity_poly.entity_id
_entity_poly.type
_entity_poly.pdbx_seq_one_letter_code
_entity_poly.pdbx_strand_id
1 'polypeptide(L)'
;QRGGTILRTSRCPEFHKPAGRKKAIEILRRQGVDALVVIGGDGSFRGAHLLYQESGIPVMGVPGTIDNDISGTDDTIGFDTAVNTGIQLIDKIRDTASSHDRIFLVEVMGRRSGMIALHTGIGGGAESIIVPEVKTSIELIRQSIDRGVRRGKTSSIIVVAEGCQFGGVTELAKKLEKLGYSTKIAILGHTQRGGSPTAHDRLLASTLGAVAVHALLAGHKEGMVGVNGKVVKITSFKKAALPSPTLSPELLAIAKNLAV
;
A
#
# COMPACT_ATOMS: atom_id res chain seq x y z
N GLN A 1 -1.66 15.39 11.16
CA GLN A 1 -0.95 16.65 10.83
C GLN A 1 0.53 16.42 10.49
N ARG A 2 1.23 15.48 11.15
CA ARG A 2 2.58 15.03 10.76
C ARG A 2 2.54 13.60 10.24
N GLY A 3 3.43 13.26 9.30
CA GLY A 3 3.67 11.88 8.85
C GLY A 3 4.69 11.14 9.72
N GLY A 4 4.91 9.87 9.40
CA GLY A 4 5.82 9.00 10.16
C GLY A 4 5.26 8.61 11.54
N THR A 5 6.15 8.09 12.41
CA THR A 5 5.81 7.70 13.78
C THR A 5 6.79 8.30 14.78
N ILE A 6 6.28 8.94 15.83
CA ILE A 6 7.09 9.49 16.92
C ILE A 6 7.79 8.40 17.74
N LEU A 7 7.24 7.18 17.74
CA LEU A 7 7.79 6.02 18.44
C LEU A 7 8.91 5.32 17.65
N ARG A 8 9.16 5.79 16.41
CA ARG A 8 10.05 5.16 15.42
C ARG A 8 9.57 3.75 15.03
N THR A 9 10.29 3.14 14.10
CA THR A 9 10.07 1.75 13.68
C THR A 9 11.40 1.16 13.25
N SER A 10 11.57 -0.14 13.47
CA SER A 10 12.77 -0.87 13.08
C SER A 10 12.42 -2.31 12.72
N ARG A 11 13.23 -2.92 11.86
CA ARG A 11 13.16 -4.37 11.65
C ARG A 11 13.76 -5.06 12.87
N CYS A 12 13.07 -6.07 13.40
CA CYS A 12 13.53 -6.83 14.56
C CYS A 12 13.60 -8.34 14.25
N PRO A 13 14.65 -8.82 13.55
CA PRO A 13 14.82 -10.24 13.24
C PRO A 13 14.85 -11.15 14.46
N GLU A 14 15.34 -10.64 15.60
CA GLU A 14 15.34 -11.39 16.87
C GLU A 14 13.92 -11.76 17.33
N PHE A 15 12.92 -10.93 17.03
CA PHE A 15 11.53 -11.17 17.43
C PHE A 15 10.89 -12.35 16.68
N HIS A 16 11.50 -12.80 15.57
CA HIS A 16 11.08 -14.04 14.91
C HIS A 16 11.40 -15.28 15.76
N LYS A 17 12.37 -15.19 16.67
CA LYS A 17 12.78 -16.29 17.55
C LYS A 17 12.03 -16.22 18.89
N PRO A 18 11.62 -17.37 19.48
CA PRO A 18 11.00 -17.40 20.80
C PRO A 18 11.83 -16.68 21.88
N ALA A 19 13.16 -16.80 21.84
CA ALA A 19 14.04 -16.12 22.78
C ALA A 19 13.94 -14.58 22.71
N GLY A 20 13.78 -14.00 21.51
CA GLY A 20 13.60 -12.56 21.35
C GLY A 20 12.24 -12.08 21.90
N ARG A 21 11.18 -12.85 21.65
CA ARG A 21 9.84 -12.56 22.21
C ARG A 21 9.80 -12.69 23.73
N LYS A 22 10.46 -13.71 24.29
CA LYS A 22 10.58 -13.88 25.74
C LYS A 22 11.18 -12.64 26.41
N LYS A 23 12.27 -12.07 25.86
CA LYS A 23 12.85 -10.81 26.35
C LYS A 23 11.83 -9.67 26.34
N ALA A 24 11.06 -9.53 25.27
CA ALA A 24 10.03 -8.50 25.18
C ALA A 24 8.90 -8.71 26.22
N ILE A 25 8.47 -9.94 26.43
CA ILE A 25 7.46 -10.31 27.43
C ILE A 25 7.93 -9.98 28.85
N GLU A 26 9.20 -10.29 29.17
CA GLU A 26 9.81 -9.94 30.46
C GLU A 26 9.86 -8.43 30.67
N ILE A 27 10.19 -7.66 29.63
CA ILE A 27 10.16 -6.20 29.69
C ILE A 27 8.75 -5.68 29.96
N LEU A 28 7.74 -6.17 29.21
CA LEU A 28 6.34 -5.75 29.39
C LEU A 28 5.85 -6.02 30.81
N ARG A 29 6.11 -7.23 31.34
CA ARG A 29 5.75 -7.60 32.72
C ARG A 29 6.46 -6.74 33.76
N ARG A 30 7.76 -6.50 33.59
CA ARG A 30 8.56 -5.65 34.50
C ARG A 30 8.06 -4.20 34.51
N GLN A 31 7.53 -3.72 33.39
CA GLN A 31 6.98 -2.36 33.27
C GLN A 31 5.49 -2.28 33.66
N GLY A 32 4.87 -3.38 34.08
CA GLY A 32 3.45 -3.41 34.44
C GLY A 32 2.51 -3.13 33.25
N VAL A 33 2.88 -3.57 32.05
CA VAL A 33 2.04 -3.39 30.86
C VAL A 33 1.01 -4.50 30.79
N ASP A 34 -0.25 -4.15 31.03
CA ASP A 34 -1.37 -5.11 31.05
C ASP A 34 -1.89 -5.47 29.66
N ALA A 35 -1.72 -4.60 28.67
CA ALA A 35 -2.16 -4.81 27.29
C ALA A 35 -1.34 -3.99 26.30
N LEU A 36 -1.32 -4.40 25.03
CA LEU A 36 -0.56 -3.76 23.97
C LEU A 36 -1.44 -3.42 22.75
N VAL A 37 -1.23 -2.25 22.16
CA VAL A 37 -1.73 -1.93 20.82
C VAL A 37 -0.55 -1.92 19.84
N VAL A 38 -0.65 -2.72 18.78
CA VAL A 38 0.38 -2.85 17.75
C VAL A 38 -0.11 -2.22 16.45
N ILE A 39 0.58 -1.17 16.00
CA ILE A 39 0.29 -0.49 14.73
C ILE A 39 1.30 -0.95 13.68
N GLY A 40 0.83 -1.50 12.56
CA GLY A 40 1.72 -1.93 11.49
C GLY A 40 1.05 -2.83 10.46
N GLY A 41 1.88 -3.60 9.74
CA GLY A 41 1.44 -4.56 8.72
C GLY A 41 1.42 -6.02 9.18
N ASP A 42 1.33 -6.92 8.21
CA ASP A 42 1.27 -8.38 8.39
C ASP A 42 2.37 -8.95 9.32
N GLY A 43 3.61 -8.46 9.17
CA GLY A 43 4.77 -8.82 10.00
C GLY A 43 4.55 -8.49 11.48
N SER A 44 4.01 -7.30 11.77
CA SER A 44 3.71 -6.87 13.13
C SER A 44 2.62 -7.75 13.76
N PHE A 45 1.60 -8.11 13.00
CA PHE A 45 0.50 -8.96 13.47
C PHE A 45 0.92 -10.41 13.73
N ARG A 46 1.85 -10.97 12.94
CA ARG A 46 2.48 -12.25 13.27
C ARG A 46 3.21 -12.19 14.62
N GLY A 47 3.97 -11.12 14.85
CA GLY A 47 4.66 -10.89 16.13
C GLY A 47 3.68 -10.75 17.30
N ALA A 48 2.62 -9.95 17.11
CA ALA A 48 1.56 -9.74 18.09
C ALA A 48 0.84 -11.04 18.47
N HIS A 49 0.50 -11.87 17.47
CA HIS A 49 -0.12 -13.17 17.68
C HIS A 49 0.75 -14.07 18.55
N LEU A 50 2.04 -14.22 18.20
CA LEU A 50 2.97 -15.07 18.96
C LEU A 50 3.21 -14.53 20.37
N LEU A 51 3.33 -13.22 20.54
CA LEU A 51 3.47 -12.60 21.86
C LEU A 51 2.25 -12.90 22.75
N TYR A 52 1.03 -12.77 22.21
CA TYR A 52 -0.19 -13.11 22.94
C TYR A 52 -0.21 -14.60 23.33
N GLN A 53 0.08 -15.51 22.39
CA GLN A 53 0.08 -16.95 22.64
C GLN A 53 1.10 -17.36 23.73
N GLU A 54 2.25 -16.70 23.77
CA GLU A 54 3.34 -17.04 24.70
C GLU A 54 3.20 -16.38 26.07
N SER A 55 2.53 -15.22 26.16
CA SER A 55 2.50 -14.41 27.38
C SER A 55 1.14 -14.30 28.06
N GLY A 56 0.06 -14.48 27.30
CA GLY A 56 -1.31 -14.16 27.71
C GLY A 56 -1.63 -12.66 27.77
N ILE A 57 -0.67 -11.77 27.50
CA ILE A 57 -0.88 -10.31 27.50
C ILE A 57 -1.79 -9.95 26.31
N PRO A 58 -2.98 -9.36 26.53
CA PRO A 58 -3.88 -8.94 25.47
C PRO A 58 -3.21 -8.00 24.45
N VAL A 59 -3.45 -8.23 23.16
CA VAL A 59 -2.89 -7.42 22.09
C VAL A 59 -3.94 -7.09 21.03
N MET A 60 -4.14 -5.80 20.73
CA MET A 60 -4.94 -5.37 19.59
C MET A 60 -4.09 -4.79 18.47
N GLY A 61 -4.40 -5.14 17.23
CA GLY A 61 -3.73 -4.65 16.03
C GLY A 61 -4.48 -3.51 15.36
N VAL A 62 -3.73 -2.56 14.82
CA VAL A 62 -4.25 -1.49 13.96
C VAL A 62 -3.47 -1.50 12.64
N PRO A 63 -4.15 -1.59 11.48
CA PRO A 63 -3.51 -1.69 10.17
C PRO A 63 -2.85 -0.38 9.76
N GLY A 64 -1.54 -0.29 9.94
CA GLY A 64 -0.72 0.85 9.57
C GLY A 64 0.28 0.48 8.48
N THR A 65 -0.14 0.57 7.23
CA THR A 65 0.67 0.30 6.03
C THR A 65 0.12 1.08 4.85
N ILE A 66 0.98 1.41 3.89
CA ILE A 66 0.54 2.04 2.64
C ILE A 66 0.10 1.01 1.60
N ASP A 67 0.48 -0.26 1.75
CA ASP A 67 0.35 -1.27 0.70
C ASP A 67 -1.10 -1.78 0.49
N ASN A 68 -2.00 -1.45 1.44
CA ASN A 68 -3.38 -1.92 1.54
C ASN A 68 -3.53 -3.45 1.32
N ASP A 69 -2.63 -4.22 1.93
CA ASP A 69 -2.45 -5.65 1.70
C ASP A 69 -2.73 -6.49 2.95
N ILE A 70 -3.61 -6.00 3.85
CA ILE A 70 -3.95 -6.65 5.12
C ILE A 70 -5.33 -7.33 5.03
N SER A 71 -5.36 -8.63 5.34
CA SER A 71 -6.62 -9.38 5.37
C SER A 71 -7.55 -8.91 6.50
N GLY A 72 -8.85 -8.77 6.19
CA GLY A 72 -9.86 -8.41 7.20
C GLY A 72 -10.01 -6.91 7.44
N THR A 73 -9.50 -6.10 6.52
CA THR A 73 -9.83 -4.67 6.39
C THR A 73 -9.84 -4.35 4.89
N ASP A 74 -10.74 -3.47 4.47
CA ASP A 74 -10.81 -2.97 3.09
C ASP A 74 -9.82 -1.80 2.88
N ASP A 75 -9.31 -1.25 3.99
CA ASP A 75 -8.49 -0.05 4.02
C ASP A 75 -7.45 -0.09 5.14
N THR A 76 -6.30 0.56 4.91
CA THR A 76 -5.18 0.62 5.85
C THR A 76 -4.67 2.05 6.00
N ILE A 77 -4.28 2.42 7.23
CA ILE A 77 -3.83 3.78 7.53
C ILE A 77 -2.55 4.07 6.74
N GLY A 78 -2.63 5.08 5.87
CA GLY A 78 -1.56 5.57 5.01
C GLY A 78 -1.79 5.27 3.53
N PHE A 79 -2.73 4.40 3.18
CA PHE A 79 -3.01 4.05 1.79
C PHE A 79 -3.50 5.25 0.99
N ASP A 80 -4.52 5.97 1.48
CA ASP A 80 -5.07 7.14 0.81
C ASP A 80 -4.02 8.25 0.64
N THR A 81 -3.18 8.47 1.66
CA THR A 81 -2.06 9.43 1.57
C THR A 81 -1.04 9.03 0.50
N ALA A 82 -0.69 7.75 0.40
CA ALA A 82 0.24 7.25 -0.62
C ALA A 82 -0.32 7.39 -2.04
N VAL A 83 -1.63 7.13 -2.22
CA VAL A 83 -2.35 7.33 -3.50
C VAL A 83 -2.37 8.80 -3.88
N ASN A 84 -2.74 9.69 -2.95
CA ASN A 84 -2.76 11.14 -3.21
C ASN A 84 -1.36 11.68 -3.57
N THR A 85 -0.29 11.15 -2.95
CA THR A 85 1.08 11.51 -3.30
C THR A 85 1.42 11.09 -4.74
N GLY A 86 0.96 9.91 -5.17
CA GLY A 86 1.09 9.43 -6.54
C GLY A 86 0.35 10.31 -7.55
N ILE A 87 -0.91 10.66 -7.26
CA ILE A 87 -1.74 11.52 -8.12
C ILE A 87 -1.10 12.91 -8.26
N GLN A 88 -0.65 13.51 -7.16
CA GLN A 88 0.03 14.81 -7.20
C GLN A 88 1.30 14.81 -8.07
N LEU A 89 2.03 13.69 -8.15
CA LEU A 89 3.15 13.59 -9.07
C LEU A 89 2.66 13.51 -10.52
N ILE A 90 1.62 12.72 -10.79
CA ILE A 90 1.03 12.60 -12.12
C ILE A 90 0.55 13.96 -12.64
N ASP A 91 -0.13 14.73 -11.81
CA ASP A 91 -0.59 16.08 -12.17
C ASP A 91 0.57 17.00 -12.56
N LYS A 92 1.63 17.03 -11.74
CA LYS A 92 2.86 17.80 -12.03
C LYS A 92 3.54 17.35 -13.32
N ILE A 93 3.56 16.05 -13.59
CA ILE A 93 4.11 15.53 -14.85
C ILE A 93 3.25 16.00 -16.02
N ARG A 94 1.92 15.90 -15.89
CA ARG A 94 0.96 16.27 -16.93
C ARG A 94 1.10 17.74 -17.35
N ASP A 95 1.31 18.64 -16.39
CA ASP A 95 1.56 20.07 -16.65
C ASP A 95 2.77 20.33 -17.57
N THR A 96 3.76 19.42 -17.58
CA THR A 96 4.98 19.52 -18.40
C THR A 96 4.96 18.63 -19.65
N ALA A 97 4.01 17.70 -19.70
CA ALA A 97 3.92 16.66 -20.73
C ALA A 97 3.35 17.18 -22.04
N SER A 98 2.49 18.21 -22.01
CA SER A 98 1.87 18.81 -23.20
C SER A 98 2.87 19.41 -24.21
N SER A 99 4.12 19.62 -23.80
CA SER A 99 5.14 20.31 -24.61
C SER A 99 5.99 19.37 -25.48
N HIS A 100 5.94 18.04 -25.27
CA HIS A 100 6.75 17.07 -26.03
C HIS A 100 6.07 15.70 -26.11
N ASP A 101 6.14 15.04 -27.26
CA ASP A 101 5.62 13.68 -27.43
C ASP A 101 6.44 12.65 -26.62
N ARG A 102 6.01 12.34 -25.40
CA ARG A 102 6.76 11.51 -24.44
C ARG A 102 5.88 10.55 -23.65
N ILE A 103 6.47 9.39 -23.33
CA ILE A 103 5.88 8.40 -22.42
C ILE A 103 6.51 8.57 -21.04
N PHE A 104 5.70 8.85 -20.04
CA PHE A 104 6.11 8.94 -18.65
C PHE A 104 5.78 7.63 -17.94
N LEU A 105 6.80 6.99 -17.39
CA LEU A 105 6.68 5.81 -16.56
C LEU A 105 6.78 6.24 -15.09
N VAL A 106 5.68 6.11 -14.36
CA VAL A 106 5.59 6.52 -12.95
C VAL A 106 5.61 5.27 -12.07
N GLU A 107 6.73 5.04 -11.37
CA GLU A 107 6.86 3.92 -10.45
C GLU A 107 6.34 4.27 -9.06
N VAL A 108 5.39 3.47 -8.58
CA VAL A 108 4.81 3.57 -7.24
C VAL A 108 5.14 2.34 -6.40
N MET A 109 5.19 2.53 -5.08
CA MET A 109 5.29 1.47 -4.09
C MET A 109 4.06 0.55 -4.11
N GLY A 110 4.09 -0.50 -3.30
CA GLY A 110 3.00 -1.46 -3.14
C GLY A 110 3.49 -2.88 -2.93
N ARG A 111 4.81 -3.10 -3.01
CA ARG A 111 5.51 -4.36 -2.79
C ARG A 111 4.99 -5.49 -3.67
N ARG A 112 4.02 -6.27 -3.19
CA ARG A 112 3.38 -7.38 -3.91
C ARG A 112 1.94 -7.06 -4.34
N SER A 113 1.43 -5.92 -3.91
CA SER A 113 0.09 -5.40 -4.16
C SER A 113 0.14 -4.30 -5.22
N GLY A 114 -0.72 -4.41 -6.22
CA GLY A 114 -0.97 -3.39 -7.23
C GLY A 114 -1.94 -2.30 -6.79
N MET A 115 -2.40 -2.29 -5.53
CA MET A 115 -3.49 -1.40 -5.10
C MET A 115 -3.16 0.08 -5.23
N ILE A 116 -1.95 0.49 -4.83
CA ILE A 116 -1.49 1.88 -4.97
C ILE A 116 -1.44 2.26 -6.45
N ALA A 117 -0.87 1.40 -7.30
CA ALA A 117 -0.78 1.64 -8.74
C ALA A 117 -2.15 1.75 -9.40
N LEU A 118 -3.09 0.87 -9.03
CA LEU A 118 -4.45 0.88 -9.57
C LEU A 118 -5.19 2.17 -9.20
N HIS A 119 -5.19 2.55 -7.93
CA HIS A 119 -5.89 3.75 -7.46
C HIS A 119 -5.22 5.04 -7.97
N THR A 120 -3.89 5.08 -7.95
CA THR A 120 -3.11 6.20 -8.47
C THR A 120 -3.35 6.37 -9.97
N GLY A 121 -3.35 5.27 -10.74
CA GLY A 121 -3.55 5.30 -12.18
C GLY A 121 -4.98 5.70 -12.56
N ILE A 122 -6.00 5.19 -11.86
CA ILE A 122 -7.39 5.62 -12.09
C ILE A 122 -7.56 7.10 -11.72
N GLY A 123 -7.14 7.49 -10.51
CA GLY A 123 -7.31 8.86 -10.02
C GLY A 123 -6.48 9.90 -10.78
N GLY A 124 -5.31 9.52 -11.28
CA GLY A 124 -4.44 10.38 -12.08
C GLY A 124 -4.69 10.32 -13.59
N GLY A 125 -5.64 9.50 -14.06
CA GLY A 125 -5.95 9.35 -15.48
C GLY A 125 -4.80 8.77 -16.31
N ALA A 126 -4.17 7.69 -15.84
CA ALA A 126 -3.11 7.00 -16.54
C ALA A 126 -3.66 6.16 -17.72
N GLU A 127 -2.94 6.15 -18.84
CA GLU A 127 -3.27 5.39 -20.04
C GLU A 127 -3.04 3.88 -19.88
N SER A 128 -2.19 3.48 -18.95
CA SER A 128 -1.94 2.09 -18.65
C SER A 128 -1.46 1.95 -17.22
N ILE A 129 -1.85 0.85 -16.59
CA ILE A 129 -1.48 0.53 -15.21
C ILE A 129 -0.90 -0.87 -15.20
N ILE A 130 0.33 -1.00 -14.75
CA ILE A 130 1.08 -2.26 -14.71
C ILE A 130 1.19 -2.69 -13.25
N VAL A 131 0.54 -3.81 -12.93
CA VAL A 131 0.42 -4.37 -11.58
C VAL A 131 0.88 -5.83 -11.56
N PRO A 132 1.41 -6.34 -10.43
CA PRO A 132 1.88 -7.72 -10.33
C PRO A 132 0.79 -8.77 -10.53
N GLU A 133 -0.47 -8.43 -10.24
CA GLU A 133 -1.61 -9.34 -10.31
C GLU A 133 -2.12 -9.57 -11.74
N VAL A 134 -1.73 -8.72 -12.70
CA VAL A 134 -2.20 -8.79 -14.09
C VAL A 134 -1.03 -8.99 -15.04
N LYS A 135 -1.01 -10.16 -15.69
CA LYS A 135 -0.01 -10.47 -16.71
C LYS A 135 -0.15 -9.51 -17.90
N THR A 136 0.89 -8.71 -18.12
CA THR A 136 0.95 -7.67 -19.16
C THR A 136 2.11 -7.94 -20.12
N SER A 137 1.88 -8.02 -21.43
CA SER A 137 3.00 -8.11 -22.39
C SER A 137 3.47 -6.73 -22.85
N ILE A 138 4.69 -6.64 -23.37
CA ILE A 138 5.18 -5.39 -23.96
C ILE A 138 4.34 -4.98 -25.17
N GLU A 139 3.80 -5.94 -25.91
CA GLU A 139 2.90 -5.72 -27.05
C GLU A 139 1.57 -5.09 -26.61
N LEU A 140 1.02 -5.49 -25.45
CA LEU A 140 -0.21 -4.87 -24.93
C LEU A 140 0.02 -3.41 -24.53
N ILE A 141 1.18 -3.12 -23.94
CA ILE A 141 1.58 -1.74 -23.60
C ILE A 141 1.72 -0.92 -24.89
N ARG A 142 2.42 -1.48 -25.89
CA ARG A 142 2.59 -0.88 -27.22
C ARG A 142 1.25 -0.52 -27.87
N GLN A 143 0.32 -1.48 -27.88
CA GLN A 143 -1.02 -1.26 -28.43
C GLN A 143 -1.78 -0.16 -27.69
N SER A 144 -1.61 -0.04 -26.37
CA SER A 144 -2.25 1.04 -25.59
C SER A 144 -1.70 2.41 -25.97
N ILE A 145 -0.38 2.53 -26.07
CA ILE A 145 0.30 3.77 -26.48
C ILE A 145 -0.16 4.17 -27.89
N ASP A 146 -0.09 3.25 -28.86
CA ASP A 146 -0.46 3.53 -30.24
C ASP A 146 -1.93 3.96 -30.39
N ARG A 147 -2.83 3.38 -29.59
CA ARG A 147 -4.25 3.81 -29.56
C ARG A 147 -4.39 5.25 -29.07
N GLY A 148 -3.64 5.64 -28.04
CA GLY A 148 -3.62 7.02 -27.53
C GLY A 148 -3.11 8.00 -28.58
N VAL A 149 -2.01 7.67 -29.26
CA VAL A 149 -1.44 8.49 -30.34
C VAL A 149 -2.44 8.67 -31.49
N ARG A 150 -3.12 7.59 -31.91
CA ARG A 150 -4.16 7.67 -32.97
C ARG A 150 -5.35 8.56 -32.60
N ARG A 151 -5.60 8.78 -31.31
CA ARG A 151 -6.63 9.69 -30.80
C ARG A 151 -6.15 11.13 -30.63
N GLY A 152 -4.92 11.43 -31.06
CA GLY A 152 -4.33 12.77 -30.98
C GLY A 152 -3.67 13.09 -29.63
N LYS A 153 -3.43 12.09 -28.76
CA LYS A 153 -2.63 12.32 -27.54
C LYS A 153 -1.17 12.51 -27.91
N THR A 154 -0.58 13.58 -27.37
CA THR A 154 0.85 13.89 -27.50
C THR A 154 1.68 13.17 -26.43
N SER A 155 1.19 13.09 -25.19
CA SER A 155 1.88 12.40 -24.10
C SER A 155 1.07 11.22 -23.53
N SER A 156 1.76 10.24 -22.94
CA SER A 156 1.14 9.13 -22.21
C SER A 156 1.79 8.92 -20.85
N ILE A 157 0.99 8.61 -19.83
CA ILE A 157 1.40 8.29 -18.47
C ILE A 157 1.06 6.84 -18.19
N ILE A 158 2.07 6.07 -17.81
CA ILE A 158 1.95 4.65 -17.45
C ILE A 158 2.37 4.52 -16.00
N VAL A 159 1.44 4.06 -15.15
CA VAL A 159 1.73 3.81 -13.73
C VAL A 159 2.21 2.37 -13.57
N VAL A 160 3.31 2.19 -12.85
CA VAL A 160 4.00 0.92 -12.70
C VAL A 160 4.18 0.61 -11.22
N ALA A 161 3.62 -0.51 -10.75
CA ALA A 161 3.91 -0.99 -9.40
C ALA A 161 5.36 -1.49 -9.30
N GLU A 162 6.05 -1.20 -8.18
CA GLU A 162 7.43 -1.64 -7.93
C GLU A 162 7.61 -3.16 -8.04
N GLY A 163 6.55 -3.92 -7.72
CA GLY A 163 6.50 -5.37 -7.82
C GLY A 163 6.24 -5.92 -9.22
N CYS A 164 6.25 -5.10 -10.27
CA CYS A 164 5.89 -5.55 -11.61
C CYS A 164 6.83 -6.65 -12.15
N GLN A 165 6.27 -7.52 -12.99
CA GLN A 165 6.96 -8.65 -13.62
C GLN A 165 8.10 -8.27 -14.59
N PHE A 166 8.31 -6.98 -14.87
CA PHE A 166 9.36 -6.54 -15.78
C PHE A 166 10.74 -6.35 -15.11
N GLY A 167 10.83 -6.54 -13.79
CA GLY A 167 12.06 -6.28 -13.03
C GLY A 167 12.21 -4.81 -12.62
N GLY A 168 11.09 -4.06 -12.55
CA GLY A 168 11.05 -2.64 -12.22
C GLY A 168 10.89 -1.72 -13.44
N VAL A 169 10.66 -0.44 -13.18
CA VAL A 169 10.37 0.56 -14.23
C VAL A 169 11.54 0.77 -15.20
N THR A 170 12.78 0.66 -14.73
CA THR A 170 13.98 0.87 -15.55
C THR A 170 14.13 -0.19 -16.64
N GLU A 171 13.83 -1.44 -16.33
CA GLU A 171 13.87 -2.53 -17.32
C GLU A 171 12.72 -2.42 -18.32
N LEU A 172 11.55 -1.96 -17.87
CA LEU A 172 10.44 -1.64 -18.78
C LEU A 172 10.81 -0.51 -19.74
N ALA A 173 11.41 0.57 -19.24
CA ALA A 173 11.87 1.70 -20.05
C ALA A 173 12.83 1.25 -21.16
N LYS A 174 13.87 0.48 -20.81
CA LYS A 174 14.82 -0.08 -21.79
C LYS A 174 14.13 -0.92 -22.87
N LYS A 175 13.11 -1.71 -22.50
CA LYS A 175 12.34 -2.52 -23.47
C LYS A 175 11.54 -1.63 -24.42
N LEU A 176 10.92 -0.56 -23.93
CA LEU A 176 10.18 0.40 -24.77
C LEU A 176 11.11 1.23 -25.67
N GLU A 177 12.27 1.65 -25.16
CA GLU A 177 13.25 2.41 -25.94
C GLU A 177 13.83 1.61 -27.11
N LYS A 178 14.05 0.30 -26.93
CA LYS A 178 14.42 -0.62 -28.03
C LYS A 178 13.36 -0.71 -29.14
N LEU A 179 12.11 -0.35 -28.84
CA LEU A 179 11.00 -0.30 -29.79
C LEU A 179 10.83 1.10 -30.41
N GLY A 180 11.70 2.06 -30.09
CA GLY A 180 11.69 3.41 -30.64
C GLY A 180 10.90 4.44 -29.83
N TYR A 181 10.39 4.09 -28.65
CA TYR A 181 9.66 5.03 -27.80
C TYR A 181 10.61 5.87 -26.94
N SER A 182 10.34 7.19 -26.85
CA SER A 182 11.04 8.07 -25.90
C SER A 182 10.38 8.01 -24.52
N THR A 183 11.09 7.49 -23.52
CA THR A 183 10.56 7.33 -22.16
C THR A 183 11.20 8.29 -21.16
N LYS A 184 10.42 8.67 -20.14
CA LYS A 184 10.89 9.40 -18.95
C LYS A 184 10.40 8.66 -17.72
N ILE A 185 11.31 8.39 -16.79
CA ILE A 185 11.02 7.66 -15.57
C ILE A 185 10.86 8.64 -14.42
N ALA A 186 9.81 8.45 -13.61
CA ALA A 186 9.65 9.10 -12.32
C ALA A 186 9.40 8.04 -11.25
N ILE A 187 10.33 7.89 -10.31
CA ILE A 187 10.23 6.92 -9.21
C ILE A 187 9.90 7.68 -7.93
N LEU A 188 8.72 7.43 -7.34
CA LEU A 188 8.39 8.06 -6.07
C LEU A 188 9.22 7.49 -4.92
N GLY A 189 9.35 6.16 -4.87
CA GLY A 189 10.00 5.44 -3.78
C GLY A 189 9.46 5.86 -2.40
N HIS A 190 10.36 6.11 -1.45
CA HIS A 190 10.02 6.37 -0.05
C HIS A 190 9.24 7.67 0.18
N THR A 191 9.10 8.54 -0.81
CA THR A 191 8.25 9.73 -0.69
C THR A 191 6.79 9.37 -0.38
N GLN A 192 6.30 8.21 -0.85
CA GLN A 192 4.94 7.70 -0.58
C GLN A 192 4.72 7.25 0.88
N ARG A 193 5.79 7.11 1.66
CA ARG A 193 5.71 6.80 3.10
C ARG A 193 5.74 8.06 3.97
N GLY A 194 5.97 9.22 3.36
CA GLY A 194 6.07 10.51 4.02
C GLY A 194 4.87 11.41 3.72
N GLY A 195 4.94 12.65 4.19
CA GLY A 195 3.88 13.64 3.98
C GLY A 195 2.86 13.69 5.11
N SER A 196 2.03 14.74 5.09
CA SER A 196 0.95 14.88 6.06
C SER A 196 -0.18 13.92 5.69
N PRO A 197 -0.73 13.13 6.63
CA PRO A 197 -1.83 12.24 6.31
C PRO A 197 -3.05 13.04 5.86
N THR A 198 -3.82 12.49 4.94
CA THR A 198 -5.08 13.06 4.43
C THR A 198 -6.15 13.11 5.53
N ALA A 199 -7.27 13.77 5.25
CA ALA A 199 -8.41 13.78 6.17
C ALA A 199 -8.96 12.37 6.44
N HIS A 200 -9.01 11.56 5.39
CA HIS A 200 -9.45 10.16 5.45
C HIS A 200 -8.54 9.32 6.35
N ASP A 201 -7.23 9.31 6.10
CA ASP A 201 -6.28 8.54 6.92
C ASP A 201 -6.26 8.99 8.38
N ARG A 202 -6.47 10.29 8.65
CA ARG A 202 -6.58 10.80 10.03
C ARG A 202 -7.83 10.26 10.72
N LEU A 203 -8.98 10.32 10.05
CA LEU A 203 -10.23 9.83 10.61
C LEU A 203 -10.18 8.31 10.84
N LEU A 204 -9.65 7.57 9.87
CA LEU A 204 -9.45 6.13 9.97
C LEU A 204 -8.54 5.78 11.15
N ALA A 205 -7.39 6.45 11.27
CA ALA A 205 -6.44 6.22 12.37
C ALA A 205 -7.04 6.54 13.74
N SER A 206 -7.75 7.66 13.87
CA SER A 206 -8.43 8.04 15.11
C SER A 206 -9.50 7.01 15.49
N THR A 207 -10.30 6.57 14.52
CA THR A 207 -11.37 5.60 14.74
C THR A 207 -10.80 4.24 15.16
N LEU A 208 -9.88 3.69 14.39
CA LEU A 208 -9.30 2.37 14.68
C LEU A 208 -8.48 2.37 15.98
N GLY A 209 -7.74 3.45 16.27
CA GLY A 209 -7.04 3.60 17.53
C GLY A 209 -7.98 3.57 18.74
N ALA A 210 -9.07 4.33 18.69
CA ALA A 210 -10.08 4.34 19.75
C ALA A 210 -10.76 2.97 19.91
N VAL A 211 -11.16 2.34 18.81
CA VAL A 211 -11.82 1.03 18.84
C VAL A 211 -10.87 -0.06 19.36
N ALA A 212 -9.58 -0.02 19.03
CA ALA A 212 -8.61 -0.98 19.57
C ALA A 212 -8.51 -0.90 21.10
N VAL A 213 -8.51 0.32 21.66
CA VAL A 213 -8.52 0.54 23.12
C VAL A 213 -9.84 0.06 23.73
N HIS A 214 -10.98 0.44 23.16
CA HIS A 214 -12.28 -0.01 23.64
C HIS A 214 -12.44 -1.53 23.59
N ALA A 215 -11.89 -2.19 22.57
CA ALA A 215 -11.90 -3.64 22.46
C ALA A 215 -11.12 -4.29 23.63
N LEU A 216 -9.94 -3.78 23.95
CA LEU A 216 -9.16 -4.25 25.11
C LEU A 216 -9.95 -4.07 26.42
N LEU A 217 -10.56 -2.89 26.63
CA LEU A 217 -11.39 -2.61 27.80
C LEU A 217 -12.64 -3.50 27.89
N ALA A 218 -13.20 -3.90 26.75
CA ALA A 218 -14.31 -4.84 26.67
C ALA A 218 -13.89 -6.31 26.83
N GLY A 219 -12.61 -6.60 27.09
CA GLY A 219 -12.09 -7.93 27.36
C GLY A 219 -11.68 -8.72 26.12
N HIS A 220 -11.61 -8.10 24.94
CA HIS A 220 -11.00 -8.74 23.77
C HIS A 220 -9.50 -8.95 24.02
N LYS A 221 -9.04 -10.17 23.74
CA LYS A 221 -7.67 -10.59 24.06
C LYS A 221 -6.72 -10.49 22.88
N GLU A 222 -7.20 -10.77 21.67
CA GLU A 222 -6.39 -10.68 20.46
C GLU A 222 -7.24 -10.32 19.23
N GLY A 223 -6.60 -9.68 18.27
CA GLY A 223 -7.17 -9.42 16.96
C GLY A 223 -6.75 -8.06 16.42
N MET A 224 -7.06 -7.81 15.17
CA MET A 224 -6.86 -6.55 14.48
C MET A 224 -8.21 -5.89 14.26
N VAL A 225 -8.32 -4.61 14.61
CA VAL A 225 -9.46 -3.79 14.18
C VAL A 225 -9.28 -3.37 12.72
N GLY A 226 -10.32 -3.49 11.91
CA GLY A 226 -10.31 -3.12 10.50
C GLY A 226 -11.66 -2.58 10.07
N VAL A 227 -11.71 -1.89 8.94
CA VAL A 227 -12.96 -1.42 8.35
C VAL A 227 -13.37 -2.38 7.25
N ASN A 228 -14.62 -2.84 7.26
CA ASN A 228 -15.23 -3.56 6.14
C ASN A 228 -16.53 -2.86 5.74
N GLY A 229 -16.54 -2.27 4.55
CA GLY A 229 -17.54 -1.30 4.14
C GLY A 229 -17.55 -0.08 5.07
N LYS A 230 -18.64 0.10 5.83
CA LYS A 230 -18.78 1.21 6.81
C LYS A 230 -18.69 0.75 8.27
N VAL A 231 -18.34 -0.52 8.51
CA VAL A 231 -18.38 -1.13 9.84
C VAL A 231 -16.98 -1.51 10.28
N VAL A 232 -16.64 -1.16 11.53
CA VAL A 232 -15.40 -1.64 12.15
C VAL A 232 -15.61 -3.05 12.67
N LYS A 233 -14.70 -3.97 12.33
CA LYS A 233 -14.72 -5.37 12.75
C LYS A 233 -13.39 -5.76 13.37
N ILE A 234 -13.43 -6.76 14.25
CA ILE A 234 -12.23 -7.40 14.79
C ILE A 234 -11.99 -8.68 14.01
N THR A 235 -10.81 -8.79 13.41
CA THR A 235 -10.33 -9.97 12.69
C THR A 235 -9.20 -10.61 13.51
N SER A 236 -9.22 -11.93 13.72
CA SER A 236 -8.13 -12.61 14.44
C SER A 236 -6.78 -12.37 13.77
N PHE A 237 -5.69 -12.30 14.54
CA PHE A 237 -4.36 -12.09 13.95
C PHE A 237 -3.96 -13.20 12.99
N LYS A 238 -4.41 -14.43 13.24
CA LYS A 238 -4.16 -15.57 12.34
C LYS A 238 -4.72 -15.30 10.94
N LYS A 239 -5.90 -14.67 10.84
CA LYS A 239 -6.48 -14.27 9.56
C LYS A 239 -5.84 -12.99 9.01
N ALA A 240 -5.61 -11.98 9.85
CA ALA A 240 -5.00 -10.72 9.42
C ALA A 240 -3.55 -10.86 8.89
N ALA A 241 -2.84 -11.89 9.36
CA ALA A 241 -1.49 -12.23 8.88
C ALA A 241 -1.47 -13.01 7.55
N LEU A 242 -2.63 -13.40 7.01
CA LEU A 242 -2.71 -14.01 5.68
C LEU A 242 -2.60 -12.93 4.60
N PRO A 243 -2.00 -13.26 3.43
CA PRO A 243 -2.00 -12.36 2.29
C PRO A 243 -3.43 -11.89 1.96
N SER A 244 -3.62 -10.58 1.81
CA SER A 244 -4.92 -9.98 1.45
C SER A 244 -5.31 -10.30 -0.01
N PRO A 245 -6.61 -10.26 -0.35
CA PRO A 245 -7.10 -10.69 -1.64
C PRO A 245 -6.64 -9.80 -2.80
N THR A 246 -6.76 -10.39 -3.98
CA THR A 246 -6.56 -9.83 -5.32
C THR A 246 -7.25 -8.49 -5.57
N LEU A 247 -6.71 -7.70 -6.50
CA LEU A 247 -7.32 -6.47 -6.99
C LEU A 247 -8.78 -6.68 -7.43
N SER A 248 -9.64 -5.70 -7.15
CA SER A 248 -11.05 -5.72 -7.60
C SER A 248 -11.13 -5.84 -9.13
N PRO A 249 -11.84 -6.86 -9.65
CA PRO A 249 -12.11 -6.99 -11.09
C PRO A 249 -12.82 -5.76 -11.67
N GLU A 250 -13.69 -5.13 -10.89
CA GLU A 250 -14.42 -3.91 -11.26
C GLU A 250 -13.46 -2.74 -11.44
N LEU A 251 -12.55 -2.50 -10.49
CA LEU A 251 -11.54 -1.45 -10.61
C LEU A 251 -10.60 -1.70 -11.79
N LEU A 252 -10.23 -2.97 -12.05
CA LEU A 252 -9.44 -3.33 -13.23
C LEU A 252 -10.20 -3.06 -14.54
N ALA A 253 -11.51 -3.29 -14.56
CA ALA A 253 -12.35 -2.97 -15.71
C ALA A 253 -12.47 -1.46 -15.91
N ILE A 254 -12.67 -0.69 -14.83
CA ILE A 254 -12.71 0.78 -14.85
C ILE A 254 -11.39 1.33 -15.40
N ALA A 255 -10.24 0.86 -14.90
CA ALA A 255 -8.93 1.27 -15.39
C ALA A 255 -8.77 1.05 -16.90
N LYS A 256 -9.22 -0.09 -17.42
CA LYS A 256 -9.17 -0.39 -18.86
C LYS A 256 -10.12 0.48 -19.68
N ASN A 257 -11.30 0.78 -19.15
CA ASN A 257 -12.33 1.54 -19.86
C ASN A 257 -12.07 3.04 -19.85
N LEU A 258 -11.45 3.58 -18.80
CA LEU A 258 -11.08 5.00 -18.70
C LEU A 258 -9.74 5.32 -19.38
N ALA A 259 -8.93 4.30 -19.67
CA ALA A 259 -7.72 4.40 -20.47
C ALA A 259 -8.04 4.62 -21.98
N VAL A 260 -8.76 5.70 -22.27
CA VAL A 260 -9.17 6.12 -23.61
C VAL A 260 -8.23 7.19 -24.13
#